data_AF-A0A9J6D9S8-F1
#
_entry.id   AF-A0A9J6D9S8-F1
#
_cell.length_a   1.000
_cell.length_b   1.000
_cell.length_c   1.000
_cell.angle_alpha   90.00
_cell.angle_beta   90.00
_cell.angle_gamma   90.00
#
_symmetry.space_group_name_H-M   'P 1'
#
loop_
_entity.id
_entity.type
_entity.pdbx_description
1 polymer ?
#
loop_
_entity_poly.entity_id
_entity_poly.type
_entity_poly.pdbx_seq_one_letter_code
_entity_poly.pdbx_strand_id
1 'polypeptide(L)'
;MATARRFPVPEHVMWTNCLENLPYISNDTVADLINQAPTSSKQQTKSYAFAVEAYTLPSSVVTNACDTSLGIVYARATCYRSQKKSGRPYKVSLALKSDSGAVADSTCECPAGAGGACSHILAALRLLVLLKQKGFKEAPPELSCTELLQQWRRPRRQGIRPMAVQNVDWRTPREGGMGMPMPVRLFDARAEKQKEQQHLEAIHSLGEGPPEPRDLRLCCHSPCCWGAVSGHKAWACACGEIQLSQEEARDLELNSRQQRLSERWRQARANRLTASTFGHVVRRQAWTEKGLRNLIEPKDLTHVRPVQYGIRNENMAKDRYIAVMNSYGHNVSVQHCGLVVDPVCPWLGATPDGLVYDPEELSYGVLEVKCPHSLKDSEPEEAKKRKFSLVFGENGEPQLDRDHEYYAQVLGQMALTGCLWGDFVVCSEKWIGIERIWFDRNEWEDMRKKLDAFFFEQMLPHLARR
;
A
#
# COMPACT_ATOMS: atom_id res chain seq x y z
N MET A 1 9.57 22.30 -39.54
CA MET A 1 8.90 22.85 -38.34
C MET A 1 8.45 21.68 -37.47
N ALA A 2 9.18 21.38 -36.39
CA ALA A 2 8.80 20.29 -35.48
C ALA A 2 7.60 20.75 -34.65
N THR A 3 6.41 20.22 -34.95
CA THR A 3 5.25 20.34 -34.07
C THR A 3 5.61 19.69 -32.73
N ALA A 4 5.80 20.50 -31.70
CA ALA A 4 5.97 20.02 -30.33
C ALA A 4 4.83 19.05 -30.02
N ARG A 5 5.14 17.76 -29.79
CA ARG A 5 4.13 16.76 -29.46
C ARG A 5 3.56 17.15 -28.10
N ARG A 6 2.35 17.71 -28.09
CA ARG A 6 1.71 18.14 -26.84
C ARG A 6 1.40 16.90 -26.02
N PHE A 7 1.89 16.87 -24.77
CA PHE A 7 1.48 15.85 -23.81
C PHE A 7 -0.04 15.86 -23.64
N PRO A 8 -0.70 14.69 -23.58
CA PRO A 8 -2.15 14.62 -23.49
C PRO A 8 -2.68 15.38 -22.26
N VAL A 9 -3.68 16.23 -22.48
CA VAL A 9 -4.31 17.06 -21.43
C VAL A 9 -5.15 16.16 -20.50
N PRO A 10 -5.19 16.41 -19.18
CA PRO A 10 -5.86 15.54 -18.22
C PRO A 10 -7.34 15.23 -18.51
N GLU A 11 -8.04 16.12 -19.22
CA GLU A 11 -9.49 16.06 -19.43
C GLU A 11 -9.92 15.07 -20.53
N HIS A 12 -8.99 14.57 -21.35
CA HIS A 12 -9.32 13.76 -22.52
C HIS A 12 -8.73 12.34 -22.53
N VAL A 13 -7.91 11.94 -21.55
CA VAL A 13 -7.23 10.63 -21.59
C VAL A 13 -7.08 10.00 -20.20
N MET A 14 -7.40 8.71 -20.09
CA MET A 14 -7.34 7.94 -18.83
C MET A 14 -5.89 7.70 -18.39
N TRP A 15 -5.44 8.41 -17.36
CA TRP A 15 -4.18 8.14 -16.66
C TRP A 15 -4.41 7.08 -15.59
N THR A 16 -3.49 6.12 -15.47
CA THR A 16 -3.60 5.01 -14.50
C THR A 16 -2.31 4.89 -13.70
N ASN A 17 -2.37 4.28 -12.52
CA ASN A 17 -1.18 3.93 -11.73
C ASN A 17 -0.50 2.64 -12.21
N CYS A 18 -1.01 2.00 -13.28
CA CYS A 18 -0.45 0.80 -13.88
C CYS A 18 0.91 1.11 -14.52
N LEU A 19 1.88 0.24 -14.27
CA LEU A 19 3.23 0.31 -14.82
C LEU A 19 3.45 -0.77 -15.89
N GLU A 20 2.55 -1.75 -16.04
CA GLU A 20 2.73 -2.88 -16.95
C GLU A 20 2.96 -2.42 -18.39
N ASN A 21 2.20 -1.41 -18.83
CA ASN A 21 2.29 -0.85 -20.18
C ASN A 21 3.57 -0.04 -20.45
N LEU A 22 4.40 0.26 -19.44
CA LEU A 22 5.68 0.91 -19.70
C LEU A 22 6.60 -0.04 -20.51
N PRO A 23 7.26 0.48 -21.56
CA PRO A 23 8.21 -0.30 -22.34
C PRO A 23 9.40 -0.72 -21.49
N TYR A 24 10.21 -1.64 -22.02
CA TYR A 24 11.49 -1.97 -21.40
C TYR A 24 12.36 -0.71 -21.33
N ILE A 25 12.74 -0.32 -20.12
CA ILE A 25 13.59 0.83 -19.84
C ILE A 25 14.70 0.40 -18.89
N SER A 26 15.92 0.85 -19.16
CA SER A 26 17.12 0.48 -18.39
C SER A 26 17.94 1.73 -18.05
N ASN A 27 19.07 1.53 -17.37
CA ASN A 27 20.04 2.61 -17.18
C ASN A 27 20.60 3.13 -18.52
N ASP A 28 20.58 2.32 -19.58
CA ASP A 28 20.99 2.75 -20.92
C ASP A 28 20.01 3.78 -21.49
N THR A 29 18.71 3.62 -21.25
CA THR A 29 17.70 4.64 -21.60
C THR A 29 18.00 6.00 -20.95
N VAL A 30 18.53 5.99 -19.72
CA VAL A 30 18.94 7.22 -19.03
C VAL A 30 20.20 7.81 -19.69
N ALA A 31 21.18 6.98 -20.02
CA ALA A 31 22.39 7.40 -20.73
C ALA A 31 22.07 7.97 -22.12
N ASP A 32 21.15 7.36 -22.85
CA ASP A 32 20.70 7.82 -24.16
C ASP A 32 20.04 9.20 -24.08
N LEU A 33 19.19 9.44 -23.08
CA LEU A 33 18.59 10.77 -22.88
C LEU A 33 19.65 11.81 -22.54
N ILE A 34 20.66 11.46 -21.74
CA ILE A 34 21.80 12.33 -21.41
C ILE A 34 22.61 12.67 -22.67
N ASN A 35 22.78 11.71 -23.59
CA ASN A 35 23.50 11.92 -24.84
C ASN A 35 22.70 12.77 -25.85
N GLN A 36 21.38 12.59 -25.91
CA GLN A 36 20.49 13.37 -26.80
C GLN A 36 20.35 14.83 -26.36
N ALA A 37 20.30 15.08 -25.06
CA ALA A 37 20.23 16.41 -24.48
C ALA A 37 21.40 16.58 -23.50
N PRO A 38 22.55 17.12 -23.95
CA PRO A 38 23.78 17.16 -23.16
C PRO A 38 23.55 17.80 -21.79
N THR A 39 23.62 16.97 -20.75
CA THR A 39 23.47 17.42 -19.36
C THR A 39 24.82 17.57 -18.69
N SER A 40 24.98 18.62 -17.89
CA SER A 40 26.19 18.79 -17.10
C SER A 40 26.36 17.64 -16.10
N SER A 41 27.60 17.23 -15.82
CA SER A 41 27.92 16.22 -14.79
C SER A 41 27.25 16.55 -13.43
N LYS A 42 27.14 17.83 -13.08
CA LYS A 42 26.44 18.30 -11.88
C LYS A 42 24.94 17.95 -11.90
N GLN A 43 24.26 18.07 -13.04
CA GLN A 43 22.85 17.70 -13.17
C GLN A 43 22.65 16.19 -13.10
N GLN A 44 23.56 15.41 -13.70
CA GLN A 44 23.52 13.95 -13.66
C GLN A 44 23.68 13.42 -12.22
N THR A 45 24.71 13.85 -11.50
CA THR A 45 24.91 13.50 -10.08
C THR A 45 23.72 13.91 -9.22
N LYS A 46 23.16 15.10 -9.47
CA LYS A 46 21.99 15.59 -8.75
C LYS A 46 20.73 14.76 -9.03
N SER A 47 20.54 14.29 -10.26
CA SER A 47 19.41 13.42 -10.61
C SER A 47 19.45 12.10 -9.87
N TYR A 48 20.64 11.51 -9.72
CA TYR A 48 20.83 10.29 -8.96
C TYR A 48 20.52 10.52 -7.47
N ALA A 49 21.04 11.61 -6.89
CA ALA A 49 20.72 11.99 -5.52
C ALA A 49 19.20 12.20 -5.33
N PHE A 50 18.50 12.79 -6.30
CA PHE A 50 17.04 12.96 -6.22
C PHE A 50 16.26 11.65 -6.25
N ALA A 51 16.70 10.68 -7.05
CA ALA A 51 16.10 9.35 -7.10
C ALA A 51 16.34 8.57 -5.80
N VAL A 52 17.55 8.64 -5.24
CA VAL A 52 17.96 7.84 -4.05
C VAL A 52 17.54 8.49 -2.73
N GLU A 53 17.55 9.82 -2.65
CA GLU A 53 17.21 10.55 -1.43
C GLU A 53 15.71 10.91 -1.35
N ALA A 54 14.81 10.17 -2.01
CA ALA A 54 13.36 10.39 -1.94
C ALA A 54 12.92 11.84 -2.24
N TYR A 55 13.50 12.46 -3.28
CA TYR A 55 12.93 13.69 -3.87
C TYR A 55 11.88 13.36 -4.93
N THR A 56 11.93 12.17 -5.53
CA THR A 56 10.87 11.66 -6.40
C THR A 56 9.82 10.94 -5.56
N LEU A 57 8.55 11.04 -5.95
CA LEU A 57 7.44 10.37 -5.26
C LEU A 57 6.93 9.18 -6.08
N PRO A 58 7.27 7.93 -5.71
CA PRO A 58 6.77 6.72 -6.37
C PRO A 58 5.25 6.69 -6.51
N SER A 59 4.52 7.12 -5.47
CA SER A 59 3.06 7.18 -5.42
C SER A 59 2.42 8.12 -6.43
N SER A 60 3.17 9.09 -6.94
CA SER A 60 2.69 10.04 -7.94
C SER A 60 2.83 9.56 -9.38
N VAL A 61 3.44 8.39 -9.58
CA VAL A 61 3.70 7.85 -10.91
C VAL A 61 2.38 7.39 -11.53
N VAL A 62 2.07 7.93 -12.70
CA VAL A 62 0.94 7.49 -13.53
C VAL A 62 1.37 7.34 -14.98
N THR A 63 0.78 6.39 -15.69
CA THR A 63 1.08 6.09 -17.09
C THR A 63 -0.16 6.17 -17.94
N ASN A 64 0.05 6.28 -19.25
CA ASN A 64 -0.99 6.36 -20.24
C ASN A 64 -0.48 5.74 -21.55
N ALA A 65 -1.18 4.71 -22.01
CA ALA A 65 -0.86 3.96 -23.23
C ALA A 65 -1.91 4.17 -24.34
N CYS A 66 -2.79 5.18 -24.22
CA CYS A 66 -3.96 5.33 -25.08
C CYS A 66 -3.64 5.73 -26.52
N ASP A 67 -2.40 6.07 -26.86
CA ASP A 67 -1.97 6.38 -28.23
C ASP A 67 -1.17 5.22 -28.85
N THR A 68 -1.84 4.07 -28.97
CA THR A 68 -1.28 2.88 -29.64
C THR A 68 -0.94 3.16 -31.10
N SER A 69 -1.61 4.13 -31.74
CA SER A 69 -1.32 4.57 -33.12
C SER A 69 0.04 5.26 -33.26
N LEU A 70 0.51 5.97 -32.24
CA LEU A 70 1.82 6.63 -32.27
C LEU A 70 2.95 5.76 -31.73
N GLY A 71 2.64 4.61 -31.12
CA GLY A 71 3.63 3.76 -30.45
C GLY A 71 4.32 4.49 -29.30
N ILE A 72 3.58 5.29 -28.53
CA ILE A 72 4.10 6.07 -27.41
C ILE A 72 3.35 5.73 -26.14
N VAL A 73 4.10 5.50 -25.07
CA VAL A 73 3.60 5.40 -23.71
C VAL A 73 4.03 6.64 -22.95
N TYR A 74 3.07 7.36 -22.39
CA TYR A 74 3.35 8.53 -21.57
C TYR A 74 3.46 8.13 -20.10
N ALA A 75 4.38 8.78 -19.38
CA ALA A 75 4.52 8.66 -17.94
C ALA A 75 4.56 10.04 -17.30
N ARG A 76 3.94 10.19 -16.14
CA ARG A 76 4.03 11.37 -15.29
C ARG A 76 4.51 10.98 -13.91
N ALA A 77 5.28 11.85 -13.30
CA ALA A 77 5.74 11.72 -11.92
C ALA A 77 5.91 13.12 -11.31
N THR A 78 6.08 13.17 -9.99
CA THR A 78 6.42 14.40 -9.30
C THR A 78 7.79 14.31 -8.63
N CYS A 79 8.51 15.43 -8.62
CA CYS A 79 9.83 15.53 -8.01
C CYS A 79 9.95 16.84 -7.24
N TYR A 80 10.33 16.75 -5.96
CA TYR A 80 10.60 17.89 -5.10
C TYR A 80 11.81 18.68 -5.56
N ARG A 81 11.81 19.95 -5.18
CA ARG A 81 12.93 20.87 -5.37
C ARG A 81 14.05 20.50 -4.41
N SER A 82 15.30 20.66 -4.86
CA SER A 82 16.50 20.54 -4.02
C SER A 82 16.30 21.26 -2.68
N GLN A 83 16.58 20.57 -1.57
CA GLN A 83 16.50 21.12 -0.21
C GLN A 83 15.10 21.60 0.25
N LYS A 84 14.04 21.40 -0.56
CA LYS A 84 12.68 21.86 -0.27
C LYS A 84 11.66 20.73 -0.48
N LYS A 85 11.72 19.69 0.36
CA LYS A 85 10.76 18.57 0.38
C LYS A 85 9.40 18.91 0.98
N SER A 86 9.27 20.06 1.64
CA SER A 86 8.00 20.57 2.19
C SER A 86 7.24 21.48 1.22
N GLY A 87 7.85 21.88 0.10
CA GLY A 87 7.22 22.74 -0.90
C GLY A 87 6.54 21.96 -2.01
N ARG A 88 5.70 22.61 -2.82
CA ARG A 88 5.04 21.95 -3.98
C ARG A 88 6.07 21.31 -4.92
N PRO A 89 5.98 19.99 -5.22
CA PRO A 89 6.88 19.33 -6.14
C PRO A 89 6.60 19.76 -7.59
N TYR A 90 7.60 19.64 -8.45
CA TYR A 90 7.43 19.84 -9.89
C TYR A 90 6.77 18.64 -10.53
N LYS A 91 5.85 18.89 -11.46
CA LYS A 91 5.34 17.86 -12.36
C LYS A 91 6.35 17.60 -13.47
N VAL A 92 6.59 16.32 -13.74
CA VAL A 92 7.46 15.81 -14.79
C VAL A 92 6.63 14.93 -15.70
N SER A 93 6.78 15.09 -17.02
CA SER A 93 6.15 14.23 -18.02
C SER A 93 7.21 13.66 -18.96
N LEU A 94 7.08 12.38 -19.30
CA LEU A 94 7.96 11.62 -20.19
C LEU A 94 7.10 10.95 -21.27
N ALA A 95 7.55 11.00 -22.52
CA ALA A 95 6.99 10.25 -23.63
C ALA A 95 8.02 9.20 -24.05
N LEU A 96 7.67 7.93 -23.91
CA LEU A 96 8.54 6.79 -24.18
C LEU A 96 8.04 6.05 -25.41
N LYS A 97 8.92 5.68 -26.34
CA LYS A 97 8.54 4.82 -27.46
C LYS A 97 8.23 3.42 -26.95
N SER A 98 7.10 2.85 -27.37
CA SER A 98 6.63 1.54 -26.90
C SER A 98 7.50 0.37 -27.34
N ASP A 99 8.20 0.50 -28.47
CA ASP A 99 9.05 -0.53 -29.08
C ASP A 99 10.45 -0.64 -28.43
N SER A 100 11.04 0.50 -28.11
CA SER A 100 12.46 0.65 -27.77
C SER A 100 12.67 1.19 -26.36
N GLY A 101 11.63 1.74 -25.72
CA GLY A 101 11.76 2.45 -24.45
C GLY A 101 12.48 3.79 -24.53
N ALA A 102 12.93 4.21 -25.72
CA ALA A 102 13.64 5.46 -25.90
C ALA A 102 12.75 6.66 -25.57
N VAL A 103 13.32 7.68 -24.93
CA VAL A 103 12.61 8.90 -24.59
C VAL A 103 12.40 9.72 -25.86
N ALA A 104 11.15 9.83 -26.32
CA ALA A 104 10.76 10.61 -27.48
C ALA A 104 10.62 12.11 -27.16
N ASP A 105 10.13 12.44 -25.97
CA ASP A 105 10.00 13.81 -25.48
C ASP A 105 9.92 13.82 -23.94
N SER A 106 10.28 14.94 -23.31
CA SER A 106 10.13 15.10 -21.87
C SER A 106 10.01 16.57 -21.46
N THR A 107 9.20 16.81 -20.43
CA THR A 107 8.96 18.17 -19.92
C THR A 107 8.94 18.18 -18.39
N CYS A 108 9.32 19.32 -17.82
CA CYS A 108 9.24 19.56 -16.38
C CYS A 108 8.88 21.02 -16.10
N GLU A 109 8.08 21.27 -15.06
CA GLU A 109 7.68 22.61 -14.61
C GLU A 109 8.85 23.46 -14.04
N CYS A 110 10.06 22.91 -13.95
CA CYS A 110 11.22 23.67 -13.46
C CYS A 110 11.77 24.63 -14.54
N PRO A 111 12.52 25.68 -14.15
CA PRO A 111 13.10 26.62 -15.12
C PRO A 111 13.99 25.98 -16.19
N ALA A 112 14.66 24.87 -15.85
CA ALA A 112 15.50 24.10 -16.78
C ALA A 112 14.73 23.01 -17.55
N GLY A 113 13.41 22.90 -17.37
CA GLY A 113 12.60 21.81 -17.90
C GLY A 113 12.41 21.88 -19.42
N ALA A 114 12.53 23.07 -20.01
CA ALA A 114 12.50 23.26 -21.47
C ALA A 114 13.69 22.59 -22.18
N GLY A 115 14.77 22.27 -21.46
CA GLY A 115 15.94 21.58 -22.02
C GLY A 115 15.81 20.06 -22.11
N GLY A 116 14.66 19.47 -21.75
CA GLY A 116 14.39 18.04 -21.95
C GLY A 116 15.24 17.04 -21.13
N ALA A 117 16.16 17.50 -20.27
CA ALA A 117 16.97 16.61 -19.44
C ALA A 117 17.40 17.25 -18.11
N CYS A 118 16.51 18.04 -17.48
CA CYS A 118 16.82 18.59 -16.16
C CYS A 118 17.00 17.47 -15.11
N SER A 119 17.58 17.81 -13.94
CA SER A 119 17.80 16.81 -12.87
C SER A 119 16.50 16.14 -12.38
N HIS A 120 15.34 16.78 -12.52
CA HIS A 120 14.04 16.19 -12.18
C HIS A 120 13.54 15.20 -13.24
N ILE A 121 13.76 15.49 -14.54
CA ILE A 121 13.42 14.58 -15.65
C ILE A 121 14.23 13.30 -15.53
N LEU A 122 15.55 13.44 -15.38
CA LEU A 122 16.45 12.30 -15.19
C LEU A 122 16.12 11.52 -13.91
N ALA A 123 15.78 12.19 -12.81
CA ALA A 123 15.39 11.52 -11.57
C ALA A 123 14.08 10.74 -11.72
N ALA A 124 13.08 11.31 -12.41
CA ALA A 124 11.82 10.62 -12.71
C ALA A 124 12.04 9.40 -13.61
N LEU A 125 12.88 9.51 -14.65
CA LEU A 125 13.22 8.38 -15.51
C LEU A 125 13.94 7.27 -14.72
N ARG A 126 14.91 7.63 -13.86
CA ARG A 126 15.58 6.68 -12.96
C ARG A 126 14.61 5.99 -12.00
N LEU A 127 13.61 6.72 -11.49
CA LEU A 127 12.55 6.13 -10.67
C LEU A 127 11.75 5.09 -11.47
N LEU A 128 11.34 5.40 -12.71
CA LEU A 128 10.61 4.44 -13.55
C LEU A 128 11.43 3.18 -13.83
N VAL A 129 12.74 3.33 -14.14
CA VAL A 129 13.66 2.21 -14.31
C VAL A 129 13.73 1.36 -13.04
N LEU A 130 13.87 2.00 -11.87
CA LEU A 130 13.92 1.30 -10.58
C LEU A 130 12.63 0.52 -10.31
N LEU A 131 11.46 1.13 -10.52
CA LEU A 131 10.16 0.48 -10.31
C LEU A 131 10.00 -0.75 -11.23
N LYS A 132 10.41 -0.64 -12.49
CA LYS A 132 10.41 -1.75 -13.44
C LYS A 132 11.38 -2.87 -13.07
N GLN A 133 12.62 -2.52 -12.70
CA GLN A 133 13.62 -3.49 -12.26
C GLN A 133 13.19 -4.25 -10.99
N LYS A 134 12.43 -3.60 -10.12
CA LYS A 134 11.85 -4.20 -8.92
C LYS A 134 10.56 -4.97 -9.17
N GLY A 135 10.06 -5.00 -10.41
CA GLY A 135 8.88 -5.77 -10.79
C GLY A 135 7.54 -5.19 -10.34
N PHE A 136 7.47 -3.89 -10.03
CA PHE A 136 6.21 -3.24 -9.67
C PHE A 136 5.27 -3.20 -10.88
N LYS A 137 4.06 -3.75 -10.73
CA LYS A 137 2.99 -3.69 -11.74
C LYS A 137 2.14 -2.43 -11.61
N GLU A 138 2.03 -1.90 -10.41
CA GLU A 138 1.45 -0.58 -10.14
C GLU A 138 2.40 0.28 -9.31
N ALA A 139 2.27 1.60 -9.40
CA ALA A 139 3.01 2.51 -8.54
C ALA A 139 2.76 2.18 -7.05
N PRO A 140 3.78 2.12 -6.19
CA PRO A 140 3.57 1.86 -4.76
C PRO A 140 2.94 3.08 -4.06
N PRO A 141 2.25 2.93 -2.92
CA PRO A 141 1.67 4.04 -2.17
C PRO A 141 2.74 4.95 -1.56
N GLU A 142 2.32 6.13 -1.07
CA GLU A 142 3.22 7.04 -0.36
C GLU A 142 3.43 6.52 1.05
N LEU A 143 4.61 5.99 1.34
CA LEU A 143 4.89 5.39 2.64
C LEU A 143 4.92 6.47 3.73
N SER A 144 4.26 6.20 4.86
CA SER A 144 4.33 7.07 6.03
C SER A 144 5.73 7.04 6.64
N CYS A 145 6.09 8.04 7.46
CA CYS A 145 7.40 8.07 8.10
C CYS A 145 7.62 6.94 9.12
N THR A 146 6.56 6.22 9.51
CA THR A 146 6.57 5.11 10.46
C THR A 146 6.58 3.73 9.78
N GLU A 147 6.20 3.67 8.49
CA GLU A 147 6.41 2.51 7.62
C GLU A 147 7.87 2.32 7.23
N LEU A 148 8.58 3.44 7.20
CA LEU A 148 10.00 3.47 6.94
C LEU A 148 10.70 3.25 8.27
N LEU A 149 11.71 2.36 8.28
CA LEU A 149 12.64 2.24 9.39
C LEU A 149 13.02 3.64 9.89
N GLN A 150 12.94 3.88 11.21
CA GLN A 150 13.16 5.17 11.89
C GLN A 150 14.13 6.05 11.11
N GLN A 151 13.70 7.18 10.53
CA GLN A 151 14.57 8.04 9.70
C GLN A 151 15.26 9.16 10.50
N TRP A 152 14.69 9.55 11.64
CA TRP A 152 15.18 10.61 12.52
C TRP A 152 16.02 10.01 13.64
N ARG A 153 17.18 10.60 13.94
CA ARG A 153 18.22 9.97 14.79
C ARG A 153 18.70 8.61 14.29
N ARG A 154 18.51 8.29 13.00
CA ARG A 154 19.53 7.47 12.34
C ARG A 154 20.84 8.23 12.55
N PRO A 155 21.84 7.66 13.24
CA PRO A 155 23.18 8.19 13.08
C PRO A 155 23.39 8.24 11.56
N ARG A 156 24.06 9.27 11.03
CA ARG A 156 24.14 9.46 9.57
C ARG A 156 24.79 8.26 8.83
N ARG A 157 25.18 7.19 9.55
CA ARG A 157 25.27 5.78 9.14
C ARG A 157 24.87 4.83 10.28
N GLN A 158 24.15 3.74 10.01
CA GLN A 158 24.18 2.54 10.87
C GLN A 158 25.41 1.74 10.39
N GLY A 159 26.51 1.83 11.14
CA GLY A 159 27.76 1.12 10.83
C GLY A 159 28.90 1.99 10.26
N ILE A 160 29.42 2.96 11.01
CA ILE A 160 30.88 2.97 11.17
C ILE A 160 31.10 1.99 12.32
N ARG A 161 31.55 0.76 12.03
CA ARG A 161 32.19 -0.04 13.09
C ARG A 161 33.28 0.88 13.66
N PRO A 162 33.38 1.07 14.99
CA PRO A 162 34.55 1.75 15.54
C PRO A 162 35.75 1.08 14.90
N MET A 163 36.45 1.86 14.10
CA MET A 163 37.60 1.44 13.33
C MET A 163 38.60 2.53 13.57
N ALA A 164 39.82 2.13 13.87
CA ALA A 164 40.91 3.07 14.01
C ALA A 164 40.90 4.05 12.83
N VAL A 165 41.18 5.34 13.11
CA VAL A 165 41.03 6.46 12.15
C VAL A 165 41.66 6.18 10.79
N GLN A 166 42.65 5.29 10.78
CA GLN A 166 43.26 4.72 9.59
C GLN A 166 42.38 3.98 8.59
N ASN A 167 41.25 3.42 9.00
CA ASN A 167 40.49 2.51 8.14
C ASN A 167 39.21 3.16 7.57
N VAL A 168 39.00 4.46 7.83
CA VAL A 168 37.81 5.20 7.38
C VAL A 168 37.97 5.65 5.92
N ASP A 169 36.98 5.32 5.07
CA ASP A 169 36.92 5.77 3.67
C ASP A 169 36.26 7.15 3.55
N TRP A 170 37.04 8.16 3.16
CA TRP A 170 36.65 9.57 3.08
C TRP A 170 36.11 10.02 1.71
N ARG A 171 35.87 9.10 0.77
CA ARG A 171 35.48 9.44 -0.61
C ARG A 171 33.98 9.76 -0.76
N THR A 172 33.62 10.65 -1.68
CA THR A 172 32.22 11.02 -2.03
C THR A 172 31.63 10.03 -3.05
N PRO A 173 30.33 9.62 -2.97
CA PRO A 173 29.72 8.74 -3.97
C PRO A 173 29.76 9.37 -5.37
N ARG A 174 30.31 8.62 -6.33
CA ARG A 174 30.39 8.98 -7.76
C ARG A 174 30.32 7.69 -8.59
N GLU A 175 29.83 7.80 -9.80
CA GLU A 175 29.73 6.70 -10.75
C GLU A 175 31.15 6.20 -11.13
N GLY A 176 31.44 4.89 -10.96
CA GLY A 176 32.71 4.25 -11.38
C GLY A 176 33.94 4.33 -10.44
N GLY A 177 33.79 4.52 -9.11
CA GLY A 177 34.92 4.66 -8.16
C GLY A 177 35.66 3.35 -7.75
N MET A 178 36.94 3.46 -7.34
CA MET A 178 37.80 2.33 -6.89
C MET A 178 37.30 1.60 -5.62
N GLY A 179 37.49 0.29 -5.55
CA GLY A 179 36.87 -0.59 -4.53
C GLY A 179 37.42 -0.56 -3.10
N MET A 180 38.66 -0.10 -2.81
CA MET A 180 39.25 -0.16 -1.45
C MET A 180 40.07 1.08 -1.01
N PRO A 181 40.06 1.46 0.29
CA PRO A 181 40.80 2.61 0.86
C PRO A 181 42.24 2.32 1.36
N MET A 182 43.11 3.35 1.49
CA MET A 182 44.50 3.27 2.02
C MET A 182 44.60 3.60 3.53
N PRO A 183 45.44 2.91 4.36
CA PRO A 183 45.42 3.09 5.82
C PRO A 183 46.52 3.99 6.46
N VAL A 184 46.17 4.64 7.59
CA VAL A 184 47.03 5.40 8.57
C VAL A 184 47.40 4.52 9.80
N ARG A 185 48.04 4.98 10.89
CA ARG A 185 48.34 4.14 12.09
C ARG A 185 48.23 4.88 13.44
N LEU A 186 47.14 4.69 14.22
CA LEU A 186 47.04 4.93 15.68
C LEU A 186 46.02 3.96 16.36
N PHE A 187 46.14 3.75 17.68
CA PHE A 187 45.59 2.65 18.52
C PHE A 187 44.04 2.60 18.72
N ASP A 188 43.45 1.41 18.97
CA ASP A 188 41.98 1.16 19.12
C ASP A 188 41.63 0.37 20.42
N ALA A 189 40.54 0.75 21.09
CA ALA A 189 40.06 0.19 22.35
C ALA A 189 38.52 0.05 22.36
N ARG A 190 37.99 -1.18 22.12
CA ARG A 190 36.72 -1.77 22.65
C ARG A 190 36.29 -3.06 21.91
N ALA A 191 35.45 -3.87 22.58
CA ALA A 191 35.03 -5.25 22.25
C ALA A 191 33.74 -5.39 21.40
N GLU A 192 33.52 -6.56 20.77
CA GLU A 192 32.53 -6.85 19.70
C GLU A 192 31.08 -7.19 20.15
N LYS A 193 30.11 -7.05 19.23
CA LYS A 193 28.75 -7.63 19.32
C LYS A 193 28.23 -8.17 17.96
N GLN A 194 27.69 -9.39 17.98
CA GLN A 194 26.87 -10.06 16.95
C GLN A 194 25.48 -10.40 17.55
N LYS A 195 24.37 -9.98 16.92
CA LYS A 195 22.97 -10.48 17.11
C LYS A 195 21.93 -9.82 16.18
N GLU A 196 22.20 -8.63 15.64
CA GLU A 196 21.25 -7.83 14.84
C GLU A 196 21.01 -8.37 13.41
N GLN A 197 22.03 -9.00 12.82
CA GLN A 197 21.99 -9.53 11.44
C GLN A 197 20.97 -10.66 11.27
N GLN A 198 20.80 -11.49 12.30
CA GLN A 198 19.88 -12.64 12.29
C GLN A 198 18.40 -12.22 12.32
N HIS A 199 18.09 -11.00 12.78
CA HIS A 199 16.71 -10.50 12.86
C HIS A 199 16.22 -9.90 11.54
N LEU A 200 17.14 -9.38 10.72
CA LEU A 200 16.84 -8.77 9.41
C LEU A 200 16.60 -9.82 8.32
N GLU A 201 17.23 -10.98 8.40
CA GLU A 201 16.99 -12.09 7.46
C GLU A 201 15.58 -12.69 7.61
N ALA A 202 15.00 -12.67 8.82
CA ALA A 202 13.62 -13.10 9.07
C ALA A 202 12.56 -12.16 8.43
N ILE A 203 12.89 -10.88 8.22
CA ILE A 203 12.00 -9.88 7.63
C ILE A 203 11.85 -10.08 6.11
N HIS A 204 12.84 -10.70 5.45
CA HIS A 204 12.79 -11.03 4.03
C HIS A 204 11.98 -12.30 3.72
N SER A 205 11.54 -13.02 4.76
CA SER A 205 10.74 -14.25 4.69
C SER A 205 9.26 -14.00 4.97
N LEU A 206 8.66 -12.96 4.35
CA LEU A 206 7.20 -12.78 4.36
C LEU A 206 6.54 -13.94 3.60
N GLY A 207 6.23 -15.01 4.33
CA GLY A 207 5.68 -16.25 3.80
C GLY A 207 6.11 -17.51 4.55
N GLU A 208 7.12 -17.45 5.41
CA GLU A 208 7.34 -18.46 6.44
C GLU A 208 6.82 -17.89 7.76
N GLY A 209 5.79 -18.52 8.33
CA GLY A 209 5.42 -18.25 9.71
C GLY A 209 6.61 -18.49 10.66
N PRO A 210 6.52 -18.05 11.92
CA PRO A 210 7.49 -18.44 12.94
C PRO A 210 7.69 -19.98 12.93
N PRO A 211 8.89 -20.50 13.26
CA PRO A 211 9.08 -21.95 13.39
C PRO A 211 8.03 -22.47 14.36
N GLU A 212 7.25 -23.45 13.89
CA GLU A 212 6.04 -23.96 14.52
C GLU A 212 6.17 -24.00 16.07
N PRO A 213 5.26 -23.33 16.81
CA PRO A 213 4.69 -24.00 17.96
C PRO A 213 4.04 -25.24 17.37
N ARG A 214 4.63 -26.41 17.63
CA ARG A 214 3.99 -27.70 17.37
C ARG A 214 2.54 -27.56 17.84
N ASP A 215 1.59 -27.60 16.89
CA ASP A 215 0.12 -27.53 17.06
C ASP A 215 -0.66 -26.31 16.52
N LEU A 216 -0.13 -25.49 15.60
CA LEU A 216 -0.95 -24.48 14.88
C LEU A 216 -1.13 -24.72 13.36
N ARG A 217 -1.14 -26.00 12.93
CA ARG A 217 -1.84 -26.39 11.68
C ARG A 217 -3.34 -26.37 11.90
N LEU A 218 -3.94 -25.19 11.96
CA LEU A 218 -5.39 -25.04 12.13
C LEU A 218 -6.00 -24.15 11.04
N CYS A 219 -5.60 -24.40 9.79
CA CYS A 219 -6.55 -24.38 8.69
C CYS A 219 -7.33 -25.69 8.74
N CYS A 220 -8.61 -25.57 9.06
CA CYS A 220 -9.66 -26.57 8.84
C CYS A 220 -9.34 -27.44 7.61
N HIS A 221 -8.80 -28.64 7.85
CA HIS A 221 -8.80 -29.74 6.89
C HIS A 221 -10.15 -30.47 6.94
N SER A 222 -11.26 -29.78 7.26
CA SER A 222 -12.55 -30.42 7.08
C SER A 222 -12.82 -30.49 5.58
N PRO A 223 -12.88 -31.69 4.98
CA PRO A 223 -13.15 -31.86 3.56
C PRO A 223 -14.62 -31.52 3.19
N CYS A 224 -15.41 -30.97 4.12
CA CYS A 224 -16.86 -30.92 4.00
C CYS A 224 -17.39 -29.87 3.02
N CYS A 225 -16.58 -28.90 2.57
CA CYS A 225 -17.03 -27.88 1.60
C CYS A 225 -16.55 -28.13 0.17
N TRP A 226 -15.39 -28.78 -0.02
CA TRP A 226 -14.85 -29.04 -1.37
C TRP A 226 -15.73 -30.01 -2.17
N GLY A 227 -16.41 -30.94 -1.50
CA GLY A 227 -17.29 -31.93 -2.13
C GLY A 227 -18.64 -31.39 -2.62
N ALA A 228 -19.12 -30.27 -2.08
CA ALA A 228 -20.45 -29.72 -2.42
C ALA A 228 -20.40 -28.61 -3.49
N VAL A 229 -19.25 -27.95 -3.66
CA VAL A 229 -19.12 -26.77 -4.54
C VAL A 229 -18.82 -27.15 -6.00
N SER A 230 -18.34 -28.36 -6.26
CA SER A 230 -18.02 -28.87 -7.61
C SER A 230 -19.25 -29.09 -8.51
N GLY A 231 -20.47 -29.02 -7.97
CA GLY A 231 -21.73 -29.18 -8.73
C GLY A 231 -22.29 -27.92 -9.39
N HIS A 232 -21.80 -26.72 -9.04
CA HIS A 232 -22.33 -25.48 -9.62
C HIS A 232 -21.62 -25.14 -10.93
N LYS A 233 -22.31 -25.26 -12.07
CA LYS A 233 -21.80 -24.83 -13.39
C LYS A 233 -21.29 -23.37 -13.38
N ALA A 234 -21.95 -22.50 -12.62
CA ALA A 234 -21.52 -21.10 -12.42
C ALA A 234 -20.18 -20.99 -11.68
N TRP A 235 -19.93 -21.87 -10.70
CA TRP A 235 -18.66 -21.93 -10.00
C TRP A 235 -17.53 -22.38 -10.93
N ALA A 236 -17.76 -23.40 -11.78
CA ALA A 236 -16.75 -23.84 -12.74
C ALA A 236 -16.30 -22.72 -13.69
N CYS A 237 -17.20 -21.81 -14.08
CA CYS A 237 -16.89 -20.65 -14.91
C CYS A 237 -16.18 -19.53 -14.12
N ALA A 238 -16.61 -19.24 -12.88
CA ALA A 238 -16.03 -18.19 -12.04
C ALA A 238 -14.71 -18.59 -11.35
N CYS A 239 -14.47 -19.90 -11.20
CA CYS A 239 -13.31 -20.52 -10.57
C CYS A 239 -11.99 -20.00 -11.15
N GLY A 240 -11.88 -19.93 -12.48
CA GLY A 240 -10.65 -19.48 -13.14
C GLY A 240 -10.30 -18.01 -12.90
N GLU A 241 -11.29 -17.16 -12.60
CA GLU A 241 -11.07 -15.72 -12.41
C GLU A 241 -10.86 -15.32 -10.93
N ILE A 242 -11.34 -16.14 -10.00
CA ILE A 242 -11.33 -15.83 -8.56
C ILE A 242 -10.25 -16.64 -7.81
N GLN A 243 -9.91 -17.84 -8.27
CA GLN A 243 -8.85 -18.62 -7.63
C GLN A 243 -7.49 -17.94 -7.78
N LEU A 244 -6.70 -18.03 -6.71
CA LEU A 244 -5.34 -17.52 -6.65
C LEU A 244 -4.50 -18.54 -5.91
N SER A 245 -3.31 -18.82 -6.40
CA SER A 245 -2.23 -19.42 -5.63
C SER A 245 -1.76 -18.47 -4.52
N GLN A 246 -0.98 -18.99 -3.57
CA GLN A 246 -0.36 -18.18 -2.52
C GLN A 246 0.50 -17.05 -3.09
N GLU A 247 1.22 -17.30 -4.19
CA GLU A 247 2.07 -16.31 -4.85
C GLU A 247 1.23 -15.22 -5.54
N GLU A 248 0.15 -15.60 -6.23
CA GLU A 248 -0.76 -14.66 -6.87
C GLU A 248 -1.52 -13.80 -5.86
N ALA A 249 -1.90 -14.36 -4.71
CA ALA A 249 -2.50 -13.61 -3.62
C ALA A 249 -1.53 -12.56 -3.03
N ARG A 250 -0.25 -12.92 -2.84
CA ARG A 250 0.80 -11.97 -2.41
C ARG A 250 1.04 -10.88 -3.45
N ASP A 251 1.13 -11.26 -4.72
CA ASP A 251 1.28 -10.31 -5.84
C ASP A 251 0.09 -9.37 -5.95
N LEU A 252 -1.13 -9.88 -5.72
CA LEU A 252 -2.34 -9.08 -5.66
C LEU A 252 -2.28 -8.06 -4.52
N GLU A 253 -1.97 -8.46 -3.29
CA GLU A 253 -1.85 -7.54 -2.15
C GLU A 253 -0.81 -6.45 -2.46
N LEU A 254 0.41 -6.84 -2.83
CA LEU A 254 1.53 -5.91 -3.05
C LEU A 254 1.22 -4.88 -4.14
N ASN A 255 0.63 -5.32 -5.26
CA ASN A 255 0.30 -4.46 -6.40
C ASN A 255 -1.10 -3.83 -6.31
N SER A 256 -1.76 -3.91 -5.15
CA SER A 256 -3.05 -3.26 -4.91
C SER A 256 -3.06 -2.35 -3.68
N ARG A 257 -1.88 -2.05 -3.10
CA ARG A 257 -1.72 -1.17 -1.91
C ARG A 257 -2.14 0.28 -2.12
N GLN A 258 -2.32 0.73 -3.36
CA GLN A 258 -2.95 2.02 -3.65
C GLN A 258 -4.50 1.97 -3.55
N GLN A 259 -5.06 0.80 -3.25
CA GLN A 259 -6.47 0.56 -2.94
C GLN A 259 -7.41 1.18 -3.97
N ARG A 260 -8.24 2.16 -3.57
CA ARG A 260 -9.21 2.83 -4.45
C ARG A 260 -8.61 3.46 -5.71
N LEU A 261 -7.30 3.75 -5.73
CA LEU A 261 -6.62 4.30 -6.92
C LEU A 261 -6.14 3.18 -7.86
N SER A 262 -5.97 1.96 -7.35
CA SER A 262 -5.57 0.76 -8.09
C SER A 262 -6.74 0.18 -8.89
N GLU A 263 -6.54 0.01 -10.19
CA GLU A 263 -7.52 -0.69 -11.04
C GLU A 263 -7.55 -2.18 -10.72
N ARG A 264 -6.37 -2.77 -10.47
CA ARG A 264 -6.26 -4.17 -10.05
C ARG A 264 -7.05 -4.45 -8.77
N TRP A 265 -6.98 -3.54 -7.79
CA TRP A 265 -7.76 -3.62 -6.57
C TRP A 265 -9.28 -3.59 -6.85
N ARG A 266 -9.74 -2.67 -7.71
CA ARG A 266 -11.16 -2.53 -8.07
C ARG A 266 -11.69 -3.78 -8.77
N GLN A 267 -10.96 -4.29 -9.76
CA GLN A 267 -11.31 -5.49 -10.51
C GLN A 267 -11.36 -6.73 -9.61
N ALA A 268 -10.32 -6.94 -8.80
CA ALA A 268 -10.26 -8.09 -7.91
C ALA A 268 -11.37 -8.08 -6.85
N ARG A 269 -11.81 -6.90 -6.39
CA ARG A 269 -12.94 -6.77 -5.45
C ARG A 269 -14.31 -6.99 -6.09
N ALA A 270 -14.48 -6.65 -7.36
CA ALA A 270 -15.78 -6.74 -8.04
C ALA A 270 -16.36 -8.17 -8.03
N ASN A 271 -15.49 -9.18 -7.99
CA ASN A 271 -15.85 -10.59 -8.00
C ASN A 271 -15.80 -11.25 -6.62
N ARG A 272 -15.55 -10.50 -5.54
CA ARG A 272 -15.37 -11.04 -4.17
C ARG A 272 -16.29 -10.36 -3.17
N LEU A 273 -16.74 -11.11 -2.17
CA LEU A 273 -17.38 -10.54 -1.00
C LEU A 273 -16.30 -9.93 -0.09
N THR A 274 -16.39 -8.64 0.20
CA THR A 274 -15.33 -7.93 0.93
C THR A 274 -15.69 -7.65 2.39
N ALA A 275 -14.69 -7.62 3.28
CA ALA A 275 -14.89 -7.48 4.72
C ALA A 275 -15.78 -6.29 5.12
N SER A 276 -15.68 -5.16 4.42
CA SER A 276 -16.53 -3.97 4.62
C SER A 276 -18.03 -4.22 4.40
N THR A 277 -18.40 -5.35 3.81
CA THR A 277 -19.79 -5.75 3.54
C THR A 277 -20.26 -6.94 4.38
N PHE A 278 -19.37 -7.58 5.15
CA PHE A 278 -19.69 -8.78 5.93
C PHE A 278 -20.82 -8.50 6.93
N GLY A 279 -20.77 -7.37 7.63
CA GLY A 279 -21.82 -6.95 8.55
C GLY A 279 -23.20 -6.82 7.91
N HIS A 280 -23.29 -6.32 6.67
CA HIS A 280 -24.55 -6.26 5.93
C HIS A 280 -25.09 -7.66 5.59
N VAL A 281 -24.21 -8.59 5.24
CA VAL A 281 -24.57 -9.98 4.90
C VAL A 281 -25.07 -10.73 6.12
N VAL A 282 -24.32 -10.71 7.22
CA VAL A 282 -24.61 -11.56 8.38
C VAL A 282 -25.81 -11.09 9.20
N ARG A 283 -26.16 -9.80 9.11
CA ARG A 283 -27.29 -9.19 9.82
C ARG A 283 -28.59 -9.22 9.03
N ARG A 284 -28.52 -9.33 7.70
CA ARG A 284 -29.71 -9.26 6.85
C ARG A 284 -30.33 -10.65 6.70
N GLN A 285 -31.61 -10.77 7.03
CA GLN A 285 -32.34 -12.04 6.94
C GLN A 285 -32.66 -12.48 5.51
N ALA A 286 -32.95 -11.52 4.61
CA ALA A 286 -33.34 -11.82 3.23
C ALA A 286 -32.79 -10.77 2.25
N TRP A 287 -32.41 -11.24 1.06
CA TRP A 287 -31.84 -10.42 0.00
C TRP A 287 -32.83 -10.25 -1.16
N THR A 288 -33.19 -9.00 -1.46
CA THR A 288 -33.91 -8.65 -2.68
C THR A 288 -32.92 -8.39 -3.81
N GLU A 289 -33.34 -8.47 -5.06
CA GLU A 289 -32.47 -8.10 -6.20
C GLU A 289 -31.92 -6.67 -6.08
N LYS A 290 -32.74 -5.73 -5.63
CA LYS A 290 -32.30 -4.35 -5.36
C LYS A 290 -31.25 -4.31 -4.25
N GLY A 291 -31.37 -5.14 -3.23
CA GLY A 291 -30.37 -5.30 -2.17
C GLY A 291 -29.05 -5.82 -2.73
N LEU A 292 -29.09 -6.88 -3.53
CA LEU A 292 -27.91 -7.50 -4.15
C LEU A 292 -27.18 -6.52 -5.07
N ARG A 293 -27.89 -5.86 -5.99
CA ARG A 293 -27.32 -4.82 -6.85
C ARG A 293 -26.66 -3.71 -6.04
N ASN A 294 -27.33 -3.26 -4.96
CA ASN A 294 -26.78 -2.24 -4.09
C ASN A 294 -25.50 -2.65 -3.34
N LEU A 295 -25.28 -3.95 -3.11
CA LEU A 295 -24.11 -4.48 -2.44
C LEU A 295 -22.95 -4.73 -3.41
N ILE A 296 -23.28 -5.27 -4.59
CA ILE A 296 -22.31 -5.83 -5.55
C ILE A 296 -21.90 -4.80 -6.61
N GLU A 297 -22.85 -4.01 -7.12
CA GLU A 297 -22.56 -3.08 -8.21
C GLU A 297 -21.75 -1.88 -7.71
N PRO A 298 -20.71 -1.46 -8.45
CA PRO A 298 -19.90 -0.31 -8.08
C PRO A 298 -20.75 0.97 -8.06
N LYS A 299 -20.54 1.78 -7.03
CA LYS A 299 -21.22 3.08 -6.86
C LYS A 299 -20.20 4.19 -6.86
N ASP A 300 -20.47 5.23 -7.64
CA ASP A 300 -19.70 6.47 -7.52
C ASP A 300 -20.15 7.22 -6.26
N LEU A 301 -19.31 7.15 -5.24
CA LEU A 301 -19.49 7.86 -3.97
C LEU A 301 -18.49 9.02 -3.82
N THR A 302 -17.76 9.38 -4.88
CA THR A 302 -16.71 10.41 -4.82
C THR A 302 -17.26 11.78 -4.45
N HIS A 303 -18.54 12.04 -4.73
CA HIS A 303 -19.25 13.28 -4.40
C HIS A 303 -19.88 13.30 -2.99
N VAL A 304 -19.88 12.17 -2.28
CA VAL A 304 -20.56 12.03 -0.99
C VAL A 304 -19.70 12.66 0.12
N ARG A 305 -20.20 13.72 0.76
CA ARG A 305 -19.46 14.51 1.76
C ARG A 305 -18.86 13.66 2.91
N PRO A 306 -19.59 12.73 3.55
CA PRO A 306 -19.00 11.83 4.54
C PRO A 306 -17.83 11.00 4.01
N VAL A 307 -17.93 10.49 2.78
CA VAL A 307 -16.86 9.69 2.14
C VAL A 307 -15.64 10.57 1.90
N GLN A 308 -15.81 11.76 1.31
CA GLN A 308 -14.72 12.72 1.12
C GLN A 308 -14.08 13.17 2.44
N TYR A 309 -14.86 13.28 3.52
CA TYR A 309 -14.33 13.61 4.84
C TYR A 309 -13.49 12.47 5.40
N GLY A 310 -13.98 11.23 5.33
CA GLY A 310 -13.23 10.04 5.76
C GLY A 310 -11.87 9.95 5.08
N ILE A 311 -11.88 10.00 3.74
CA ILE A 311 -10.67 9.97 2.90
C ILE A 311 -9.64 11.04 3.29
N ARG A 312 -10.10 12.28 3.57
CA ARG A 312 -9.18 13.39 3.86
C ARG A 312 -8.55 13.27 5.25
N ASN A 313 -9.24 12.64 6.19
CA ASN A 313 -8.83 12.58 7.59
C ASN A 313 -8.19 11.26 8.00
N GLU A 314 -8.26 10.22 7.17
CA GLU A 314 -7.73 8.89 7.48
C GLU A 314 -6.25 8.92 7.87
N ASN A 315 -5.39 9.60 7.09
CA ASN A 315 -3.96 9.72 7.39
C ASN A 315 -3.72 10.49 8.70
N MET A 316 -4.44 11.59 8.94
CA MET A 316 -4.35 12.33 10.19
C MET A 316 -4.77 11.47 11.39
N ALA A 317 -5.80 10.65 11.23
CA ALA A 317 -6.28 9.73 12.26
C ALA A 317 -5.26 8.61 12.55
N LYS A 318 -4.58 8.07 11.52
CA LYS A 318 -3.46 7.13 11.67
C LYS A 318 -2.29 7.75 12.43
N ASP A 319 -1.90 8.98 12.08
CA ASP A 319 -0.83 9.71 12.77
C ASP A 319 -1.18 9.94 14.26
N ARG A 320 -2.44 10.30 14.54
CA ARG A 320 -2.93 10.47 15.92
C ARG A 320 -2.97 9.15 16.68
N TYR A 321 -3.41 8.06 16.04
CA TYR A 321 -3.39 6.72 16.61
C TYR A 321 -1.97 6.32 17.03
N ILE A 322 -0.98 6.46 16.14
CA ILE A 322 0.43 6.17 16.45
C ILE A 322 0.91 7.00 17.65
N ALA A 323 0.60 8.31 17.66
CA ALA A 323 1.01 9.18 18.76
C ALA A 323 0.41 8.74 20.11
N VAL A 324 -0.85 8.30 20.13
CA VAL A 324 -1.52 7.78 21.33
C VAL A 324 -0.91 6.46 21.78
N MET A 325 -0.72 5.50 20.87
CA MET A 325 -0.09 4.21 21.19
C MET A 325 1.31 4.40 21.78
N ASN A 326 2.13 5.28 21.17
CA ASN A 326 3.45 5.61 21.68
C ASN A 326 3.41 6.20 23.10
N SER A 327 2.37 7.00 23.42
CA SER A 327 2.19 7.57 24.77
C SER A 327 1.84 6.51 25.82
N TYR A 328 1.26 5.38 25.40
CA TYR A 328 1.01 4.21 26.24
C TYR A 328 2.19 3.23 26.27
N GLY A 329 3.33 3.58 25.67
CA GLY A 329 4.53 2.73 25.62
C GLY A 329 4.57 1.75 24.45
N HIS A 330 3.51 1.69 23.63
CA HIS A 330 3.45 0.86 22.43
C HIS A 330 4.06 1.61 21.24
N ASN A 331 5.35 1.40 20.96
CA ASN A 331 6.04 2.04 19.83
C ASN A 331 5.67 1.37 18.49
N VAL A 332 4.42 1.51 18.10
CA VAL A 332 3.83 0.82 16.95
C VAL A 332 4.34 1.35 15.61
N SER A 333 4.36 0.46 14.61
CA SER A 333 4.54 0.84 13.20
C SER A 333 3.33 0.38 12.40
N VAL A 334 2.81 1.25 11.51
CA VAL A 334 1.62 0.97 10.70
C VAL A 334 2.06 0.85 9.25
N GLN A 335 1.66 -0.20 8.53
CA GLN A 335 1.98 -0.45 7.11
C GLN A 335 0.75 -0.46 6.21
N HIS A 336 0.89 0.07 5.00
CA HIS A 336 -0.12 0.00 3.96
C HIS A 336 -0.44 -1.45 3.58
N CYS A 337 -1.72 -1.68 3.34
CA CYS A 337 -2.24 -2.98 2.96
C CYS A 337 -3.07 -2.86 1.67
N GLY A 338 -2.86 -3.79 0.74
CA GLY A 338 -3.67 -3.98 -0.45
C GLY A 338 -4.88 -4.87 -0.19
N LEU A 339 -5.40 -5.48 -1.26
CA LEU A 339 -6.41 -6.52 -1.14
C LEU A 339 -5.76 -7.83 -0.71
N VAL A 340 -6.13 -8.29 0.48
CA VAL A 340 -5.75 -9.58 1.03
C VAL A 340 -6.83 -10.59 0.68
N VAL A 341 -6.42 -11.72 0.11
CA VAL A 341 -7.28 -12.85 -0.27
C VAL A 341 -6.61 -14.11 0.25
N ASP A 342 -7.35 -14.93 0.99
CA ASP A 342 -6.91 -16.26 1.39
C ASP A 342 -7.22 -17.26 0.27
N PRO A 343 -6.21 -17.94 -0.32
CA PRO A 343 -6.41 -18.97 -1.34
C PRO A 343 -7.39 -20.09 -0.96
N VAL A 344 -7.64 -20.33 0.33
CA VAL A 344 -8.59 -21.34 0.83
C VAL A 344 -10.04 -20.85 0.72
N CYS A 345 -10.27 -19.54 0.75
CA CYS A 345 -11.59 -18.93 0.54
C CYS A 345 -11.49 -17.74 -0.42
N PRO A 346 -11.12 -17.98 -1.69
CA PRO A 346 -10.73 -16.92 -2.62
C PRO A 346 -11.88 -15.99 -3.02
N TRP A 347 -13.13 -16.36 -2.72
CA TRP A 347 -14.32 -15.52 -2.88
C TRP A 347 -14.46 -14.43 -1.81
N LEU A 348 -13.69 -14.50 -0.71
CA LEU A 348 -13.62 -13.49 0.33
C LEU A 348 -12.39 -12.61 0.14
N GLY A 349 -12.49 -11.34 0.54
CA GLY A 349 -11.35 -10.42 0.50
C GLY A 349 -11.43 -9.34 1.58
N ALA A 350 -10.28 -8.85 2.01
CA ALA A 350 -10.16 -7.78 2.99
C ALA A 350 -9.16 -6.72 2.53
N THR A 351 -9.41 -5.48 2.93
CA THR A 351 -8.42 -4.39 2.82
C THR A 351 -8.48 -3.65 4.14
N PRO A 352 -7.61 -3.99 5.10
CA PRO A 352 -7.39 -3.17 6.29
C PRO A 352 -6.91 -1.77 5.90
N ASP A 353 -7.17 -0.78 6.75
CA ASP A 353 -6.61 0.56 6.57
C ASP A 353 -5.10 0.56 6.86
N GLY A 354 -4.62 -0.40 7.66
CA GLY A 354 -3.19 -0.71 7.80
C GLY A 354 -2.93 -2.02 8.53
N LEU A 355 -1.67 -2.45 8.51
CA LEU A 355 -1.13 -3.53 9.34
C LEU A 355 -0.23 -2.94 10.42
N VAL A 356 -0.54 -3.18 11.68
CA VAL A 356 0.19 -2.62 12.81
C VAL A 356 1.11 -3.67 13.38
N TYR A 357 2.41 -3.38 13.44
CA TYR A 357 3.32 -4.13 14.30
C TYR A 357 3.40 -3.45 15.66
N ASP A 358 3.09 -4.20 16.71
CA ASP A 358 3.23 -3.76 18.10
C ASP A 358 4.38 -4.52 18.77
N PRO A 359 5.46 -3.83 19.18
CA PRO A 359 6.60 -4.47 19.84
C PRO A 359 6.26 -5.15 21.16
N GLU A 360 5.20 -4.72 21.86
CA GLU A 360 4.78 -5.34 23.12
C GLU A 360 4.03 -6.66 22.87
N GLU A 361 3.31 -6.75 21.75
CA GLU A 361 2.60 -7.97 21.33
C GLU A 361 3.45 -8.91 20.47
N LEU A 362 4.62 -8.44 20.01
CA LEU A 362 5.55 -9.16 19.13
C LEU A 362 4.87 -9.73 17.87
N SER A 363 3.83 -9.06 17.38
CA SER A 363 2.99 -9.56 16.30
C SER A 363 2.36 -8.43 15.48
N TYR A 364 1.82 -8.79 14.32
CA TYR A 364 1.04 -7.88 13.48
C TYR A 364 -0.46 -8.02 13.78
N GLY A 365 -1.13 -6.86 13.87
CA GLY A 365 -2.58 -6.73 13.90
C GLY A 365 -3.11 -5.91 12.73
N VAL A 366 -4.43 -5.93 12.53
CA VAL A 366 -5.09 -5.08 11.53
C VAL A 366 -5.48 -3.73 12.14
N LEU A 367 -5.49 -2.66 11.35
CA LEU A 367 -5.99 -1.35 11.73
C LEU A 367 -7.21 -1.00 10.87
N GLU A 368 -8.29 -0.60 11.52
CA GLU A 368 -9.48 -0.06 10.86
C GLU A 368 -9.82 1.31 11.46
N VAL A 369 -9.81 2.35 10.63
CA VAL A 369 -9.96 3.76 11.02
C VAL A 369 -11.25 4.33 10.46
N LYS A 370 -12.11 4.83 11.33
CA LYS A 370 -13.34 5.55 10.95
C LYS A 370 -13.27 7.01 11.37
N CYS A 371 -13.48 7.90 10.40
CA CYS A 371 -13.64 9.34 10.65
C CYS A 371 -15.08 9.78 10.31
N PRO A 372 -16.06 9.60 11.22
CA PRO A 372 -17.44 9.93 10.95
C PRO A 372 -17.69 11.43 10.85
N HIS A 373 -18.11 11.90 9.66
CA HIS A 373 -18.41 13.31 9.42
C HIS A 373 -19.49 13.88 10.38
N SER A 374 -20.40 13.04 10.88
CA SER A 374 -21.44 13.45 11.85
C SER A 374 -20.90 13.79 13.25
N LEU A 375 -19.66 13.38 13.56
CA LEU A 375 -19.00 13.60 14.85
C LEU A 375 -17.76 14.49 14.75
N LYS A 376 -17.47 15.07 13.58
CA LYS A 376 -16.23 15.83 13.32
C LYS A 376 -15.90 16.89 14.38
N ASP A 377 -16.90 17.64 14.83
CA ASP A 377 -16.76 18.75 15.80
C ASP A 377 -17.23 18.37 17.22
N SER A 378 -17.64 17.10 17.42
CA SER A 378 -18.26 16.65 18.67
C SER A 378 -17.24 16.59 19.81
N GLU A 379 -17.70 16.91 21.02
CA GLU A 379 -16.96 16.66 22.25
C GLU A 379 -17.03 15.18 22.64
N PRO A 380 -16.06 14.65 23.41
CA PRO A 380 -16.06 13.25 23.86
C PRO A 380 -17.37 12.82 24.54
N GLU A 381 -17.91 13.67 25.42
CA GLU A 381 -19.13 13.39 26.18
C GLU A 381 -20.40 13.37 25.31
N GLU A 382 -20.39 14.10 24.19
CA GLU A 382 -21.49 14.06 23.23
C GLU A 382 -21.40 12.82 22.34
N ALA A 383 -20.19 12.40 21.98
CA ALA A 383 -19.97 11.15 21.25
C ALA A 383 -20.47 9.93 22.03
N LYS A 384 -20.25 9.90 23.35
CA LYS A 384 -20.75 8.85 24.27
C LYS A 384 -22.27 8.71 24.29
N LYS A 385 -23.01 9.79 24.06
CA LYS A 385 -24.48 9.79 24.12
C LYS A 385 -25.14 9.35 22.81
N ARG A 386 -24.38 9.33 21.72
CA ARG A 386 -24.91 8.94 20.41
C ARG A 386 -24.81 7.44 20.26
N LYS A 387 -25.90 6.83 19.78
CA LYS A 387 -25.88 5.44 19.30
C LYS A 387 -25.06 5.37 18.01
N PHE A 388 -23.75 5.27 18.18
CA PHE A 388 -22.76 5.14 17.11
C PHE A 388 -22.08 3.75 17.22
N SER A 389 -21.06 3.46 16.41
CA SER A 389 -20.36 2.17 16.44
C SER A 389 -19.60 1.88 17.73
N LEU A 390 -19.44 2.87 18.62
CA LEU A 390 -18.79 2.67 19.91
C LEU A 390 -19.82 2.65 21.04
N VAL A 391 -19.66 1.68 21.93
CA VAL A 391 -20.21 1.65 23.28
C VAL A 391 -19.08 1.95 24.28
N PHE A 392 -19.43 2.34 25.49
CA PHE A 392 -18.44 2.66 26.52
C PHE A 392 -18.65 1.73 27.72
N GLY A 393 -17.59 1.04 28.12
CA GLY A 393 -17.63 0.12 29.26
C GLY A 393 -17.80 0.86 30.59
N GLU A 394 -17.93 0.11 31.69
CA GLU A 394 -18.11 0.67 33.04
C GLU A 394 -16.97 1.62 33.45
N ASN A 395 -15.76 1.37 32.95
CA ASN A 395 -14.56 2.18 33.20
C ASN A 395 -14.47 3.41 32.25
N GLY A 396 -15.44 3.59 31.37
CA GLY A 396 -15.47 4.68 30.38
C GLY A 396 -14.59 4.43 29.14
N GLU A 397 -14.06 3.22 28.97
CA GLU A 397 -13.24 2.85 27.82
C GLU A 397 -14.11 2.60 26.57
N PRO A 398 -13.69 3.08 25.38
CA PRO A 398 -14.42 2.86 24.14
C PRO A 398 -14.29 1.40 23.69
N GLN A 399 -15.42 0.81 23.30
CA GLN A 399 -15.51 -0.55 22.75
C GLN A 399 -16.37 -0.52 21.49
N LEU A 400 -15.99 -1.25 20.46
CA LEU A 400 -16.80 -1.47 19.29
C LEU A 400 -18.00 -2.34 19.66
N ASP A 401 -19.19 -1.82 19.40
CA ASP A 401 -20.43 -2.57 19.55
C ASP A 401 -20.35 -3.86 18.71
N ARG A 402 -20.43 -5.01 19.39
CA ARG A 402 -20.31 -6.34 18.79
C ARG A 402 -21.46 -6.66 17.85
N ASP A 403 -22.60 -5.99 18.01
CA ASP A 403 -23.72 -6.06 17.07
C ASP A 403 -23.56 -5.09 15.88
N HIS A 404 -22.53 -4.24 15.85
CA HIS A 404 -22.30 -3.28 14.77
C HIS A 404 -21.65 -3.95 13.54
N GLU A 405 -21.95 -3.44 12.34
CA GLU A 405 -21.43 -4.01 11.08
C GLU A 405 -19.91 -3.95 10.95
N TYR A 406 -19.28 -2.98 11.62
CA TYR A 406 -17.83 -2.84 11.65
C TYR A 406 -17.15 -3.96 12.45
N TYR A 407 -17.83 -4.58 13.41
CA TYR A 407 -17.26 -5.71 14.14
C TYR A 407 -17.01 -6.90 13.20
N ALA A 408 -18.02 -7.24 12.40
CA ALA A 408 -17.88 -8.23 11.32
C ALA A 408 -16.80 -7.87 10.30
N GLN A 409 -16.61 -6.57 10.02
CA GLN A 409 -15.54 -6.10 9.15
C GLN A 409 -14.15 -6.38 9.75
N VAL A 410 -13.91 -5.96 11.00
CA VAL A 410 -12.60 -6.16 11.67
C VAL A 410 -12.30 -7.64 11.90
N LEU A 411 -13.30 -8.42 12.33
CA LEU A 411 -13.16 -9.87 12.49
C LEU A 411 -12.81 -10.56 11.17
N GLY A 412 -13.44 -10.16 10.07
CA GLY A 412 -13.14 -10.66 8.73
C GLY A 412 -11.77 -10.24 8.22
N GLN A 413 -11.32 -9.03 8.52
CA GLN A 413 -9.97 -8.57 8.22
C GLN A 413 -8.92 -9.42 8.96
N MET A 414 -9.08 -9.59 10.28
CA MET A 414 -8.18 -10.43 11.10
C MET A 414 -8.10 -11.86 10.57
N ALA A 415 -9.24 -12.47 10.24
CA ALA A 415 -9.28 -13.83 9.71
C ALA A 415 -8.51 -13.98 8.39
N LEU A 416 -8.74 -13.06 7.43
CA LEU A 416 -8.13 -13.15 6.10
C LEU A 416 -6.65 -12.77 6.08
N THR A 417 -6.19 -11.95 7.03
CA THR A 417 -4.76 -11.63 7.20
C THR A 417 -4.01 -12.64 8.08
N GLY A 418 -4.73 -13.47 8.83
CA GLY A 418 -4.14 -14.34 9.86
C GLY A 418 -3.68 -13.58 11.12
N CYS A 419 -4.14 -12.34 11.31
CA CYS A 419 -3.82 -11.54 12.50
C CYS A 419 -4.64 -12.02 13.70
N LEU A 420 -4.02 -12.06 14.88
CA LEU A 420 -4.68 -12.48 16.13
C LEU A 420 -5.33 -11.32 16.89
N TRP A 421 -5.13 -10.09 16.42
CA TRP A 421 -5.73 -8.89 16.98
C TRP A 421 -5.89 -7.80 15.91
N GLY A 422 -6.70 -6.80 16.23
CA GLY A 422 -6.87 -5.61 15.42
C GLY A 422 -7.31 -4.41 16.24
N ASP A 423 -6.80 -3.24 15.90
CA ASP A 423 -7.19 -1.99 16.53
C ASP A 423 -8.29 -1.31 15.71
N PHE A 424 -9.45 -1.09 16.32
CA PHE A 424 -10.53 -0.30 15.78
C PHE A 424 -10.45 1.12 16.30
N VAL A 425 -10.32 2.08 15.39
CA VAL A 425 -10.11 3.50 15.70
C VAL A 425 -11.27 4.33 15.19
N VAL A 426 -11.84 5.15 16.07
CA VAL A 426 -12.75 6.23 15.67
C VAL A 426 -12.12 7.56 16.02
N CYS A 427 -11.96 8.43 15.02
CA CYS A 427 -11.31 9.73 15.22
C CYS A 427 -12.24 10.89 14.81
N SER A 428 -12.31 11.89 15.68
CA SER A 428 -12.81 13.24 15.38
C SER A 428 -11.66 14.25 15.44
N GLU A 429 -11.95 15.53 15.22
CA GLU A 429 -10.95 16.59 15.39
C GLU A 429 -10.52 16.73 16.86
N LYS A 430 -11.42 16.44 17.81
CA LYS A 430 -11.20 16.68 19.25
C LYS A 430 -10.81 15.45 20.03
N TRP A 431 -11.25 14.27 19.62
CA TRP A 431 -11.05 13.02 20.37
C TRP A 431 -10.72 11.84 19.47
N ILE A 432 -10.19 10.80 20.07
CA ILE A 432 -9.89 9.52 19.43
C ILE A 432 -10.30 8.40 20.40
N GLY A 433 -11.06 7.43 19.90
CA GLY A 433 -11.38 6.19 20.59
C GLY A 433 -10.67 5.04 19.90
N ILE A 434 -10.02 4.18 20.70
CA ILE A 434 -9.25 3.04 20.21
C ILE A 434 -9.67 1.83 21.04
N GLU A 435 -10.09 0.75 20.38
CA GLU A 435 -10.27 -0.55 21.00
C GLU A 435 -9.36 -1.56 20.31
N ARG A 436 -8.57 -2.31 21.11
CA ARG A 436 -7.92 -3.53 20.63
C ARG A 436 -8.89 -4.71 20.74
N ILE A 437 -9.15 -5.35 19.61
CA ILE A 437 -10.03 -6.51 19.48
C ILE A 437 -9.16 -7.74 19.27
N TRP A 438 -9.41 -8.80 20.02
CA TRP A 438 -8.74 -10.08 19.87
C TRP A 438 -9.54 -11.00 18.95
N PHE A 439 -8.83 -11.78 18.15
CA PHE A 439 -9.46 -12.69 17.21
C PHE A 439 -10.16 -13.84 17.93
N ASP A 440 -11.47 -13.97 17.72
CA ASP A 440 -12.25 -15.12 18.17
C ASP A 440 -12.53 -16.07 16.99
N ARG A 441 -12.00 -17.29 17.10
CA ARG A 441 -12.16 -18.33 16.07
C ARG A 441 -13.61 -18.79 15.92
N ASN A 442 -14.34 -18.95 17.01
CA ASN A 442 -15.70 -19.47 16.98
C ASN A 442 -16.63 -18.45 16.32
N GLU A 443 -16.50 -17.18 16.68
CA GLU A 443 -17.26 -16.10 16.05
C GLU A 443 -16.96 -15.99 14.55
N TRP A 444 -15.67 -16.12 14.16
CA TRP A 444 -15.29 -16.15 12.75
C TRP A 444 -15.91 -17.34 12.02
N GLU A 445 -15.88 -18.54 12.58
CA GLU A 445 -16.44 -19.74 11.96
C GLU A 445 -17.95 -19.62 11.74
N ASP A 446 -18.69 -19.06 12.70
CA ASP A 446 -20.12 -18.82 12.57
C ASP A 446 -20.45 -17.72 11.57
N MET A 447 -19.65 -16.65 11.52
CA MET A 447 -19.78 -15.62 10.51
C MET A 447 -19.49 -16.18 9.11
N ARG A 448 -18.39 -16.93 8.95
CA ARG A 448 -17.94 -17.51 7.69
C ARG A 448 -19.00 -18.41 7.06
N LYS A 449 -19.68 -19.26 7.84
CA LYS A 449 -20.79 -20.10 7.34
C LYS A 449 -21.86 -19.26 6.62
N LYS A 450 -22.22 -18.11 7.18
CA LYS A 450 -23.21 -17.20 6.58
C LYS A 450 -22.68 -16.49 5.34
N LEU A 451 -21.40 -16.10 5.35
CA LEU A 451 -20.74 -15.46 4.21
C LEU A 451 -20.61 -16.43 3.02
N ASP A 452 -20.22 -17.68 3.29
CA ASP A 452 -20.09 -18.73 2.28
C ASP A 452 -21.45 -19.03 1.65
N ALA A 453 -22.48 -19.28 2.47
CA ALA A 453 -23.86 -19.50 1.98
C ALA A 453 -24.34 -18.32 1.11
N PHE A 454 -24.18 -17.08 1.59
CA PHE A 454 -24.54 -15.89 0.82
C PHE A 454 -23.78 -15.80 -0.52
N PHE A 455 -22.47 -16.06 -0.51
CA PHE A 455 -21.68 -15.98 -1.72
C PHE A 455 -22.15 -16.98 -2.76
N PHE A 456 -22.25 -18.27 -2.41
CA PHE A 456 -22.58 -19.32 -3.38
C PHE A 456 -24.05 -19.33 -3.81
N GLU A 457 -24.98 -18.98 -2.91
CA GLU A 457 -26.42 -19.06 -3.19
C GLU A 457 -27.01 -17.77 -3.75
N GLN A 458 -26.40 -16.61 -3.47
CA GLN A 458 -26.97 -15.30 -3.84
C GLN A 458 -26.03 -14.49 -4.74
N MET A 459 -24.78 -14.27 -4.33
CA MET A 459 -23.85 -13.41 -5.06
C MET A 459 -23.36 -14.06 -6.37
N LEU A 460 -22.91 -15.31 -6.32
CA LEU A 460 -22.37 -16.03 -7.47
C LEU A 460 -23.40 -16.19 -8.61
N PRO A 461 -24.67 -16.59 -8.34
CA PRO A 461 -25.69 -16.61 -9.38
C PRO A 461 -26.01 -15.22 -9.96
N HIS A 462 -25.84 -14.15 -9.17
CA HIS A 462 -26.01 -12.78 -9.65
C HIS A 462 -24.84 -12.37 -10.56
N LEU A 463 -23.60 -12.67 -10.17
CA LEU A 463 -22.41 -12.40 -10.98
C LEU A 463 -22.44 -13.16 -12.32
N ALA A 464 -22.90 -14.41 -12.33
CA ALA A 464 -22.99 -15.22 -13.55
C ALA A 464 -24.05 -14.73 -14.57
N ARG A 465 -24.93 -13.80 -14.19
CA ARG A 465 -25.92 -13.18 -15.09
C ARG A 465 -25.46 -11.83 -15.64
N ARG A 466 -24.42 -11.26 -15.05
CA ARG A 466 -23.79 -10.01 -15.49
C ARG A 466 -22.94 -10.27 -16.72
#